data_AF-A0A938MYR7-F1
#
_entry.id   AF-A0A938MYR7-F1
#
_cell.length_a   1.000
_cell.length_b   1.000
_cell.length_c   1.000
_cell.angle_alpha   90.00
_cell.angle_beta   90.00
_cell.angle_gamma   90.00
#
_symmetry.space_group_name_H-M   'P 1'
#
loop_
_entity.id
_entity.type
_entity.pdbx_description
1 polymer ?
#
loop_
_entity_poly.entity_id
_entity_poly.type
_entity_poly.pdbx_seq_one_letter_code
_entity_poly.pdbx_strand_id
1 'polypeptide(L)' 'MAIFAILALCFAGTVGADVKVPALFGDHMVVQRDMPVPVWGWADPGEKVTVVFGTQMETA' A
#
# COMPACT_ATOMS: atom_id res chain seq x y z
N MET A 1 26.19 6.40 27.41
CA MET A 1 25.59 5.28 26.64
C MET A 1 24.09 5.46 26.43
N ALA A 2 23.28 5.66 27.48
CA ALA A 2 21.82 5.85 27.33
C ALA A 2 21.40 7.07 26.49
N ILE A 3 22.08 8.21 26.65
CA ILE A 3 21.78 9.45 25.88
C ILE A 3 21.98 9.26 24.37
N PHE A 4 23.01 8.50 23.97
CA PHE A 4 23.31 8.23 22.56
C PHE A 4 22.25 7.32 21.93
N ALA A 5 21.73 6.35 22.69
CA ALA A 5 20.66 5.46 22.26
C ALA A 5 19.31 6.19 22.10
N ILE A 6 19.00 7.12 23.00
CA ILE A 6 17.79 7.95 22.94
C ILE A 6 17.83 8.88 21.73
N LEU A 7 18.97 9.52 21.46
CA LEU A 7 19.14 10.38 20.28
C LEU A 7 18.99 9.60 18.96
N ALA A 8 19.51 8.38 18.89
CA ALA A 8 19.39 7.53 17.70
C ALA A 8 17.93 7.12 17.40
N LEU A 9 17.13 6.88 18.45
CA LEU A 9 15.72 6.51 18.29
C LEU A 9 14.87 7.68 17.75
N CYS A 10 15.21 8.92 18.13
CA CYS A 10 14.53 10.13 17.63
C CYS A 10 14.81 10.42 16.16
N PHE A 11 15.85 9.81 15.58
CA PHE A 11 16.23 9.98 14.17
C PHE A 11 15.64 8.91 13.24
N ALA A 12 14.84 7.97 13.77
CA ALA A 12 14.10 7.02 12.97
C ALA A 12 12.98 7.76 12.21
N GLY A 13 13.31 8.25 11.01
CA GLY A 13 12.34 8.88 10.11
C GLY A 13 11.27 7.90 9.64
N THR A 14 10.19 8.44 9.10
CA THR A 14 9.12 7.64 8.48
C THR A 14 9.67 6.92 7.25
N VAL A 15 9.76 5.59 7.29
CA VAL A 15 9.94 4.77 6.09
C VAL A 15 8.64 4.84 5.29
N GLY A 16 8.72 5.31 4.05
CA GLY A 16 7.59 5.29 3.14
C GLY A 16 7.32 3.87 2.68
N ALA A 17 6.15 3.34 3.03
CA ALA A 17 5.62 2.11 2.43
C ALA A 17 4.89 2.51 1.14
N ASP A 18 5.52 2.25 0.00
CA ASP A 18 4.99 2.58 -1.32
C ASP A 18 4.44 1.30 -1.96
N VAL A 19 3.11 1.14 -1.93
CA VAL A 19 2.42 0.04 -2.61
C VAL A 19 2.49 0.27 -4.11
N LYS A 20 3.06 -0.68 -4.85
CA LYS A 20 3.25 -0.55 -6.30
C LYS A 20 2.21 -1.32 -7.08
N VAL A 21 1.45 -0.60 -7.90
CA VAL A 21 0.46 -1.15 -8.83
C VAL A 21 0.87 -0.93 -10.29
N PRO A 22 0.39 -1.76 -11.23
CA PRO A 22 0.55 -1.51 -12.66
C PRO A 22 -0.04 -0.16 -13.07
N ALA A 23 0.55 0.46 -14.11
CA ALA A 23 0.09 1.74 -14.68
C ALA A 23 -1.34 1.72 -15.24
N LEU A 24 -1.99 0.55 -15.28
CA LEU A 24 -3.41 0.41 -15.61
C LEU A 24 -4.32 1.04 -14.55
N PHE A 25 -3.89 1.04 -13.30
CA PHE A 25 -4.61 1.69 -12.20
C PHE A 25 -4.21 3.16 -12.14
N GLY A 26 -5.19 4.05 -12.26
CA GLY A 26 -4.98 5.48 -12.27
C GLY A 26 -6.28 6.27 -12.35
N ASP A 27 -6.16 7.58 -12.39
CA ASP A 27 -7.31 8.47 -12.45
C ASP A 27 -8.12 8.27 -13.73
N HIS A 28 -9.44 8.39 -13.62
CA HIS A 28 -10.38 8.24 -14.75
C HIS A 28 -10.36 6.87 -15.45
N MET A 29 -9.81 5.83 -14.83
CA MET A 29 -9.89 4.47 -15.38
C MET A 29 -11.35 3.98 -15.43
N VAL A 30 -11.64 3.11 -16.39
CA VAL A 30 -12.93 2.43 -16.53
C VAL A 30 -12.76 0.93 -16.33
N VAL A 31 -13.73 0.31 -15.68
CA VAL A 31 -13.74 -1.13 -15.40
C VAL A 31 -14.95 -1.77 -16.06
N GLN A 32 -14.77 -2.96 -16.63
CA GLN A 32 -15.85 -3.70 -17.27
C GLN A 32 -16.86 -4.18 -16.23
N ARG A 33 -18.15 -3.90 -16.47
CA ARG A 33 -19.24 -4.37 -15.62
C ARG A 33 -19.49 -5.86 -15.83
N ASP A 34 -20.11 -6.47 -14.82
CA ASP A 34 -20.58 -7.85 -14.84
C ASP A 34 -19.47 -8.89 -15.08
N MET A 35 -18.23 -8.53 -14.75
CA MET A 35 -17.06 -9.40 -14.85
C MET A 35 -16.18 -9.28 -13.61
N PRO A 36 -15.45 -10.35 -13.23
CA PRO A 36 -14.45 -10.27 -12.17
C PRO A 36 -13.38 -9.22 -12.49
N VAL A 37 -12.99 -8.45 -11.48
CA VAL A 37 -11.98 -7.39 -11.59
C VAL A 37 -10.79 -7.79 -10.72
N PRO A 38 -9.82 -8.54 -11.25
CA PRO A 38 -8.63 -8.88 -10.48
C PRO A 38 -7.83 -7.61 -10.19
N VAL A 39 -7.27 -7.50 -8.99
CA VAL A 39 -6.31 -6.46 -8.60
C VAL A 39 -5.01 -7.14 -8.21
N TRP A 40 -3.90 -6.66 -8.75
CA TRP A 40 -2.58 -7.25 -8.57
C TRP A 40 -1.49 -6.17 -8.55
N GLY A 41 -0.35 -6.50 -7.96
CA GLY A 41 0.78 -5.59 -7.82
C GLY A 41 1.91 -6.25 -7.04
N TRP A 42 2.81 -5.42 -6.54
CA TRP A 42 3.94 -5.85 -5.72
C TRP A 42 3.85 -5.16 -4.36
N ALA A 43 4.13 -5.92 -3.32
CA ALA A 43 4.19 -5.46 -1.94
C ALA A 43 5.33 -6.21 -1.23
N ASP A 44 5.88 -5.60 -0.18
CA ASP A 44 6.90 -6.26 0.62
C ASP A 44 6.29 -7.42 1.44
N PRO A 45 7.07 -8.45 1.80
CA PRO A 45 6.56 -9.56 2.61
C PRO A 45 5.95 -9.07 3.94
N GLY A 46 4.68 -9.41 4.17
CA GLY A 46 3.95 -9.03 5.38
C GLY A 46 3.33 -7.63 5.36
N GLU A 47 3.45 -6.91 4.24
CA GLU A 47 2.76 -5.64 4.03
C GLU A 47 1.26 -5.87 3.87
N LYS A 48 0.46 -5.14 4.65
CA LYS A 48 -1.00 -5.20 4.58
C LYS A 48 -1.48 -4.34 3.42
N VAL A 49 -2.17 -4.95 2.46
CA VAL A 49 -2.68 -4.25 1.29
C VAL A 49 -4.20 -4.23 1.32
N THR A 50 -4.81 -3.05 1.31
CA THR A 50 -6.26 -2.88 1.28
C THR A 50 -6.71 -2.27 -0.05
N VAL A 51 -7.66 -2.92 -0.71
CA VAL A 51 -8.29 -2.45 -1.95
C VAL A 51 -9.69 -1.95 -1.62
N VAL A 52 -10.04 -0.76 -2.10
CA VAL A 52 -11.37 -0.15 -1.91
C VAL A 52 -12.00 0.14 -3.27
N PHE A 53 -13.21 -0.37 -3.49
CA PHE A 53 -14.00 -0.14 -4.68
C PHE A 53 -15.43 0.25 -4.31
N GLY A 54 -15.71 1.56 -4.32
CA GLY A 54 -16.97 2.10 -3.81
C GLY A 54 -17.15 1.77 -2.33
N THR A 55 -18.17 0.97 -2.01
CA THR A 55 -18.44 0.49 -0.63
C THR A 55 -17.82 -0.87 -0.32
N GLN A 56 -17.14 -1.49 -1.27
CA GLN A 56 -16.47 -2.78 -1.09
C GLN A 56 -15.03 -2.54 -0.63
N MET A 57 -14.56 -3.34 0.32
CA MET A 57 -13.21 -3.27 0.85
C MET A 57 -12.68 -4.68 1.08
N GLU A 58 -11.49 -4.96 0.56
CA GLU A 58 -10.81 -6.24 0.72
C GLU A 58 -9.38 -6.01 1.22
N THR A 59 -8.85 -6.91 2.03
CA THR A 59 -7.48 -6.81 2.57
C THR A 59 -6.74 -8.12 2.37
N ALA A 60 -5.52 -8.02 1.86
CA ALA A 60 -4.56 -9.11 1.71
C ALA A 60 -3.45 -9.01 2.78
#